data_AF-A0AAU6KUK4-F1
#
_entry.id   AF-A0AAU6KUK4-F1
#
_cell.length_a   1.000
_cell.length_b   1.000
_cell.length_c   1.000
_cell.angle_alpha   90.00
_cell.angle_beta   90.00
_cell.angle_gamma   90.00
#
_symmetry.space_group_name_H-M   'P 1'
#
loop_
_entity.id
_entity.type
_entity.pdbx_description
1 polymer ?
#
loop_
_entity_poly.entity_id
_entity_poly.type
_entity_poly.pdbx_seq_one_letter_code
_entity_poly.pdbx_strand_id
1 'polypeptide(L)'
;MAEPRRDEVQAARWCGGRSTRRRAVTTSVLSVGLNAVVLAGCASTDDGSQRRPAPSPPPAQQMVHLLESVLPEGELSGQRGNGVVRGDKPGPPPSAELVFGDGPQAAKVTVKLNRYPVPVPALLSQCPSTAYYPYSRCAQKTLPGGARLVADESPQEVDKSSGAKVYSALLTFDDGRQVAVFESGSPNGRATTKASALPLSLDQVSAIATSQVWRPVFSAMTVPRNGDPGAGSTPRMSGAQISGTIEQLLPPGLPASNKGGSEGFGYVVVDDGRGKSLVAVNVQRWKTDDPNMTDLFRKADTLPDGTRVSITKGAPDDGGERAIEWCVDTFRTHGLRVAISALNAPAYPLSATREEPALTTRQLQQIALDPAWRRASR
;
A
#
# COMPACT_ATOMS: atom_id res chain seq x y z
N MET A 1 5.00 12.11 -7.16
CA MET A 1 5.51 11.60 -5.87
C MET A 1 4.45 10.68 -5.31
N ALA A 2 4.80 9.43 -5.01
CA ALA A 2 4.01 8.58 -4.14
C ALA A 2 5.01 8.04 -3.12
N GLU A 3 4.90 8.55 -1.90
CA GLU A 3 5.73 8.16 -0.76
C GLU A 3 5.38 6.71 -0.37
N PRO A 4 6.36 5.87 0.03
CA PRO A 4 6.04 4.54 0.56
C PRO A 4 5.10 4.66 1.77
N ARG A 5 4.06 3.81 1.78
CA ARG A 5 2.92 3.88 2.72
C ARG A 5 3.34 3.54 4.16
N ARG A 6 2.72 4.21 5.14
CA ARG A 6 3.09 4.30 6.57
C ARG A 6 2.75 3.06 7.41
N ASP A 7 2.34 1.97 6.78
CA ASP A 7 1.43 1.00 7.37
C ASP A 7 2.09 0.07 8.41
N GLU A 8 3.40 -0.22 8.28
CA GLU A 8 4.11 -1.11 9.23
C GLU A 8 4.46 -0.44 10.58
N VAL A 9 4.66 0.88 10.61
CA VAL A 9 4.96 1.61 11.87
C VAL A 9 3.68 1.90 12.66
N GLN A 10 2.51 1.88 12.02
CA GLN A 10 1.22 2.09 12.68
C GLN A 10 0.70 0.84 13.43
N ALA A 11 1.08 -0.38 13.03
CA ALA A 11 0.58 -1.63 13.62
C ALA A 11 0.96 -1.83 15.12
N ALA A 12 2.04 -1.22 15.59
CA ALA A 12 2.37 -1.22 17.03
C ALA A 12 1.51 -0.25 17.84
N ARG A 13 1.03 0.85 17.21
CA ARG A 13 0.38 1.99 17.87
C ARG A 13 -1.12 2.10 17.61
N TRP A 14 -1.73 1.07 17.03
CA TRP A 14 -3.11 1.06 16.55
C TRP A 14 -4.19 1.37 17.61
N CYS A 15 -3.82 1.52 18.88
CA CYS A 15 -4.70 1.96 19.98
C CYS A 15 -4.06 3.04 20.89
N GLY A 16 -2.92 3.60 20.52
CA GLY A 16 -2.17 4.61 21.28
C GLY A 16 -2.37 6.01 20.71
N GLY A 17 -3.09 6.87 21.43
CA GLY A 17 -3.48 8.20 20.97
C GLY A 17 -2.34 9.15 20.57
N ARG A 18 -2.65 9.99 19.56
CA ARG A 18 -1.94 11.17 19.03
C ARG A 18 -0.41 11.13 19.05
N SER A 19 0.18 10.84 17.90
CA SER A 19 1.58 11.20 17.65
C SER A 19 1.69 12.71 17.38
N THR A 20 2.35 13.45 18.27
CA THR A 20 2.79 14.83 18.02
C THR A 20 3.97 14.81 17.04
N ARG A 21 3.71 14.85 15.73
CA ARG A 21 4.79 15.05 14.74
C ARG A 21 5.06 16.53 14.54
N ARG A 22 6.20 17.01 15.04
CA ARG A 22 6.83 18.26 14.61
C ARG A 22 7.25 18.12 13.15
N ARG A 23 6.75 19.01 12.27
CA ARG A 23 7.23 19.14 10.89
C ARG A 23 8.63 19.74 10.91
N ALA A 24 9.64 18.96 10.56
CA ALA A 24 10.94 19.51 10.18
C ALA A 24 10.85 19.97 8.72
N VAL A 25 10.89 21.29 8.52
CA VAL A 25 11.08 21.92 7.22
C VAL A 25 12.57 21.86 6.90
N THR A 26 12.95 21.19 5.82
CA THR A 26 14.34 21.22 5.32
C THR A 26 14.35 21.97 3.99
N THR A 27 14.76 23.23 4.07
CA THR A 27 15.17 24.08 2.95
C THR A 27 16.44 23.51 2.33
N SER A 28 16.43 23.21 1.03
CA SER A 28 17.64 22.86 0.29
C SER A 28 18.09 24.06 -0.52
N VAL A 29 19.31 24.51 -0.22
CA VAL A 29 20.02 25.64 -0.84
C VAL A 29 20.68 25.17 -2.14
N LEU A 30 20.59 26.03 -3.17
CA LEU A 30 21.28 25.94 -4.46
C LEU A 30 22.80 25.94 -4.28
N SER A 31 23.52 25.17 -5.10
CA SER A 31 24.95 25.41 -5.32
C SER A 31 25.31 25.17 -6.78
N VAL A 32 25.74 26.25 -7.42
CA VAL A 32 26.34 26.37 -8.74
C VAL A 32 27.81 25.92 -8.66
N GLY A 33 28.32 25.23 -9.68
CA GLY A 33 29.75 24.93 -9.82
C GLY A 33 30.11 24.54 -11.25
N LEU A 34 30.98 25.34 -11.87
CA LEU A 34 31.42 25.33 -13.27
C LEU A 34 32.39 24.18 -13.65
N ASN A 35 32.31 23.81 -14.94
CA ASN A 35 33.32 23.39 -15.92
C ASN A 35 34.77 23.06 -15.49
N ALA A 36 35.30 21.95 -16.05
CA ALA A 36 36.59 21.92 -16.74
C ALA A 36 36.68 20.74 -17.73
N VAL A 37 37.03 21.07 -18.97
CA VAL A 37 37.41 20.16 -20.07
C VAL A 37 38.93 19.95 -20.02
N VAL A 38 39.40 18.72 -20.16
CA VAL A 38 40.76 18.41 -20.66
C VAL A 38 40.68 17.19 -21.59
N LEU A 39 41.25 17.36 -22.79
CA LEU A 39 41.41 16.37 -23.85
C LEU A 39 42.75 15.61 -23.74
N ALA A 40 42.75 14.45 -24.40
CA ALA A 40 43.87 13.75 -25.06
C ALA A 40 44.57 12.60 -24.33
N GLY A 41 44.73 11.48 -25.06
CA GLY A 41 45.90 10.61 -24.88
C GLY A 41 45.76 9.11 -25.17
N CYS A 42 45.79 8.74 -26.46
CA CYS A 42 46.41 7.54 -27.06
C CYS A 42 45.86 6.12 -26.80
N ALA A 43 45.73 5.41 -27.92
CA ALA A 43 45.32 4.04 -28.08
C ALA A 43 46.40 3.04 -27.66
N SER A 44 45.95 1.87 -27.20
CA SER A 44 46.70 0.61 -27.26
C SER A 44 45.68 -0.46 -27.64
N THR A 45 45.86 -1.02 -28.83
CA THR A 45 45.12 -2.17 -29.35
C THR A 45 45.67 -3.41 -28.66
N ASP A 46 44.87 -4.00 -27.77
CA ASP A 46 45.14 -5.31 -27.20
C ASP A 46 44.05 -6.27 -27.67
N ASP A 47 44.50 -7.35 -28.29
CA ASP A 47 43.70 -8.36 -28.98
C ASP A 47 43.14 -9.33 -27.93
N GLY A 48 41.91 -9.07 -27.49
CA GLY A 48 41.27 -9.82 -26.42
C GLY A 48 39.83 -10.15 -26.77
N SER A 49 39.61 -11.41 -27.15
CA SER A 49 38.36 -12.17 -27.12
C SER A 49 37.10 -11.32 -26.88
N GLN A 50 36.42 -10.93 -27.97
CA GLN A 50 35.19 -10.15 -27.94
C GLN A 50 34.09 -10.89 -27.17
N ARG A 51 34.10 -10.71 -25.84
CA ARG A 51 32.95 -10.92 -24.99
C ARG A 51 31.90 -9.94 -25.47
N ARG A 52 30.92 -10.44 -26.23
CA ARG A 52 29.82 -9.65 -26.77
C ARG A 52 29.37 -8.65 -25.70
N PRO A 53 29.52 -7.33 -25.92
CA PRO A 53 29.24 -6.35 -24.88
C PRO A 53 27.84 -6.60 -24.37
N ALA A 54 27.70 -6.75 -23.04
CA ALA A 54 26.39 -6.92 -22.43
C ALA A 54 25.48 -5.81 -22.98
N PRO A 55 24.25 -6.12 -23.43
CA PRO A 55 23.40 -5.15 -24.09
C PRO A 55 23.29 -3.89 -23.23
N SER A 56 23.48 -2.74 -23.89
CA SER A 56 23.38 -1.44 -23.25
C SER A 56 22.03 -1.31 -22.55
N PRO A 57 22.00 -0.81 -21.31
CA PRO A 57 20.73 -0.59 -20.61
C PRO A 57 19.81 0.33 -21.44
N PRO A 58 18.49 0.06 -21.50
CA PRO A 58 17.56 0.93 -22.22
C PRO A 58 17.65 2.39 -21.76
N PRO A 59 17.88 3.36 -22.66
CA PRO A 59 17.91 4.78 -22.33
C PRO A 59 16.49 5.33 -22.08
N ALA A 60 16.42 6.56 -21.54
CA ALA A 60 15.16 7.25 -21.25
C ALA A 60 14.21 7.32 -22.45
N GLN A 61 14.72 7.64 -23.64
CA GLN A 61 13.92 7.73 -24.86
C GLN A 61 13.34 6.37 -25.29
N GLN A 62 14.06 5.28 -25.03
CA GLN A 62 13.54 3.94 -25.29
C GLN A 62 12.36 3.62 -24.36
N MET A 63 12.39 4.05 -23.10
CA MET A 63 11.25 3.87 -22.18
C MET A 63 9.99 4.60 -22.66
N VAL A 64 10.15 5.82 -23.20
CA VAL A 64 9.05 6.59 -23.81
C VAL A 64 8.47 5.82 -24.99
N HIS A 65 9.30 5.40 -25.95
CA HIS A 65 8.82 4.69 -27.14
C HIS A 65 8.13 3.36 -26.80
N LEU A 66 8.60 2.64 -25.77
CA LEU A 66 7.91 1.42 -25.31
C LEU A 66 6.51 1.74 -24.78
N LEU A 67 6.33 2.83 -24.03
CA LEU A 67 5.00 3.26 -23.57
C LEU A 67 4.11 3.68 -24.74
N GLU A 68 4.63 4.48 -25.67
CA GLU A 68 3.89 4.91 -26.87
C GLU A 68 3.42 3.71 -27.70
N SER A 69 4.26 2.66 -27.83
CA SER A 69 3.93 1.47 -28.63
C SER A 69 2.79 0.60 -28.08
N VAL A 70 2.37 0.82 -26.84
CA VAL A 70 1.30 0.05 -26.18
C VAL A 70 0.08 0.90 -25.86
N LEU A 71 0.12 2.19 -26.18
CA LEU A 71 -1.05 3.07 -26.08
C LEU A 71 -1.94 2.91 -27.31
N PRO A 72 -3.26 3.10 -27.16
CA PRO A 72 -4.14 3.26 -28.32
C PRO A 72 -3.78 4.54 -29.09
N GLU A 73 -4.31 4.67 -30.31
CA GLU A 73 -4.18 5.91 -31.08
C GLU A 73 -4.76 7.11 -30.31
N GLY A 74 -4.03 8.22 -30.31
CA GLY A 74 -4.44 9.44 -29.63
C GLY A 74 -3.34 10.51 -29.61
N GLU A 75 -3.67 11.70 -29.13
CA GLU A 75 -2.71 12.79 -28.97
C GLU A 75 -1.76 12.52 -27.81
N LEU A 76 -0.48 12.77 -28.03
CA LEU A 76 0.60 12.56 -27.06
C LEU A 76 1.38 13.86 -26.86
N SER A 77 1.62 14.21 -25.60
CA SER A 77 2.47 15.34 -25.26
C SER A 77 3.22 15.14 -23.93
N GLY A 78 4.20 15.99 -23.64
CA GLY A 78 4.88 15.99 -22.34
C GLY A 78 5.69 14.73 -22.03
N GLN A 79 6.14 14.00 -23.06
CA GLN A 79 6.90 12.76 -22.93
C GLN A 79 8.17 12.95 -22.10
N ARG A 80 8.36 12.09 -21.11
CA ARG A 80 9.57 12.01 -20.28
C ARG A 80 9.86 10.57 -19.90
N GLY A 81 11.13 10.24 -19.75
CA GLY A 81 11.55 8.89 -19.37
C GLY A 81 12.76 8.88 -18.46
N ASN A 82 12.91 7.79 -17.71
CA ASN A 82 14.11 7.43 -16.98
C ASN A 82 14.54 6.04 -17.46
N GLY A 83 15.75 5.94 -18.01
CA GLY A 83 16.31 4.66 -18.46
C GLY A 83 16.77 3.77 -17.31
N VAL A 84 17.30 2.60 -17.66
CA VAL A 84 17.93 1.70 -16.69
C VAL A 84 19.33 2.23 -16.36
N VAL A 85 19.56 2.61 -15.10
CA VAL A 85 20.89 3.00 -14.62
C VAL A 85 21.59 1.78 -14.03
N ARG A 86 22.81 1.48 -14.51
CA ARG A 86 23.70 0.50 -13.88
C ARG A 86 24.69 1.21 -12.96
N GLY A 87 24.86 0.67 -11.75
CA GLY A 87 25.83 1.16 -10.78
C GLY A 87 25.65 0.45 -9.44
N ASP A 88 26.59 0.67 -8.52
CA ASP A 88 26.59 0.06 -7.19
C ASP A 88 25.46 0.60 -6.29
N LYS A 89 24.93 1.78 -6.63
CA LYS A 89 23.76 2.37 -5.98
C LYS A 89 22.53 2.20 -6.88
N PRO A 90 21.37 1.79 -6.34
CA PRO A 90 20.13 1.77 -7.10
C PRO A 90 19.81 3.18 -7.62
N GLY A 91 19.75 3.34 -8.94
CA GLY A 91 19.18 4.54 -9.56
C GLY A 91 17.66 4.61 -9.37
N PRO A 92 17.00 5.70 -9.80
CA PRO A 92 15.54 5.71 -9.86
C PRO A 92 15.03 4.55 -10.73
N PRO A 93 13.85 3.97 -10.41
CA PRO A 93 13.30 2.89 -11.21
C PRO A 93 13.08 3.36 -12.66
N PRO A 94 13.33 2.51 -13.67
CA PRO A 94 13.02 2.82 -15.06
C PRO A 94 11.55 3.20 -15.19
N SER A 95 11.28 4.28 -15.91
CA SER A 95 9.94 4.83 -16.02
C SER A 95 9.72 5.60 -17.31
N ALA A 96 8.46 5.74 -17.70
CA ALA A 96 8.04 6.71 -18.70
C ALA A 96 6.75 7.40 -18.23
N GLU A 97 6.60 8.66 -18.58
CA GLU A 97 5.36 9.43 -18.39
C GLU A 97 5.08 10.29 -19.62
N LEU A 98 3.80 10.49 -19.91
CA LEU A 98 3.30 11.39 -20.95
C LEU A 98 1.88 11.84 -20.60
N VAL A 99 1.39 12.84 -21.32
CA VAL A 99 -0.02 13.24 -21.32
C VAL A 99 -0.68 12.62 -22.55
N PHE A 100 -1.75 11.88 -22.33
CA PHE A 100 -2.56 11.22 -23.36
C PHE A 100 -3.91 11.93 -23.50
N GLY A 101 -4.32 12.18 -24.74
CA GLY A 101 -5.55 12.89 -25.07
C GLY A 101 -5.41 14.42 -25.01
N ASP A 102 -6.51 15.10 -25.31
CA ASP A 102 -6.59 16.55 -25.45
C ASP A 102 -7.63 17.19 -24.51
N GLY A 103 -7.50 18.51 -24.32
CA GLY A 103 -8.49 19.30 -23.61
C GLY A 103 -8.80 18.81 -22.18
N PRO A 104 -10.07 18.86 -21.74
CA PRO A 104 -10.48 18.47 -20.38
C PRO A 104 -10.31 16.98 -20.04
N GLN A 105 -10.16 16.11 -21.05
CA GLN A 105 -9.99 14.67 -20.87
C GLN A 105 -8.52 14.25 -20.90
N ALA A 106 -7.59 15.18 -21.17
CA ALA A 106 -6.16 14.86 -21.12
C ALA A 106 -5.79 14.29 -19.73
N ALA A 107 -5.05 13.18 -19.73
CA ALA A 107 -4.62 12.49 -18.52
C ALA A 107 -3.13 12.19 -18.57
N LYS A 108 -2.47 12.20 -17.41
CA LYS A 108 -1.10 11.74 -17.32
C LYS A 108 -1.07 10.23 -17.20
N VAL A 109 -0.40 9.57 -18.13
CA VAL A 109 -0.06 8.14 -18.07
C VAL A 109 1.37 8.01 -17.56
N THR A 110 1.59 7.11 -16.61
CA THR A 110 2.91 6.83 -16.05
C THR A 110 3.10 5.33 -15.91
N VAL A 111 4.22 4.81 -16.39
CA VAL A 111 4.67 3.44 -16.15
C VAL A 111 5.97 3.44 -15.36
N LYS A 112 6.07 2.56 -14.37
CA LYS A 112 7.28 2.32 -13.58
C LYS A 112 7.55 0.84 -13.50
N LEU A 113 8.82 0.46 -13.65
CA LEU A 113 9.26 -0.91 -13.51
C LEU A 113 10.11 -1.03 -12.26
N ASN A 114 9.71 -1.95 -11.37
CA ASN A 114 10.39 -2.20 -10.11
C ASN A 114 10.91 -3.65 -10.08
N ARG A 115 11.97 -3.86 -9.29
CA ARG A 115 12.33 -5.18 -8.78
C ARG A 115 12.40 -5.09 -7.27
N TYR A 116 11.59 -5.90 -6.60
CA TYR A 116 11.55 -6.01 -5.15
C TYR A 116 12.29 -7.26 -4.67
N PRO A 117 12.87 -7.25 -3.47
CA PRO A 117 13.24 -8.48 -2.78
C PRO A 117 12.03 -9.42 -2.67
N VAL A 118 12.30 -10.72 -2.67
CA VAL A 118 11.28 -11.76 -2.47
C VAL A 118 11.30 -12.26 -1.02
N PRO A 119 10.14 -12.52 -0.39
CA PRO A 119 8.79 -12.37 -0.95
C PRO A 119 8.38 -10.89 -1.12
N VAL A 120 7.61 -10.60 -2.18
CA VAL A 120 7.11 -9.24 -2.42
C VAL A 120 6.07 -8.88 -1.35
N PRO A 121 6.18 -7.72 -0.68
CA PRO A 121 5.18 -7.26 0.28
C PRO A 121 3.76 -7.30 -0.28
N ALA A 122 2.82 -7.80 0.54
CA ALA A 122 1.40 -7.90 0.19
C ALA A 122 0.82 -6.57 -0.30
N LEU A 123 1.19 -5.45 0.33
CA LEU A 123 0.72 -4.09 0.00
C LEU A 123 1.04 -3.66 -1.43
N LEU A 124 2.03 -4.27 -2.07
CA LEU A 124 2.45 -3.99 -3.45
C LEU A 124 1.77 -4.92 -4.46
N SER A 125 1.05 -5.94 -4.00
CA SER A 125 0.60 -7.06 -4.83
C SER A 125 -0.83 -7.54 -4.50
N GLN A 126 -1.57 -6.73 -3.75
CA GLN A 126 -2.96 -6.96 -3.35
C GLN A 126 -3.79 -5.68 -3.45
N CYS A 127 -5.10 -5.84 -3.53
CA CYS A 127 -6.03 -4.71 -3.44
C CYS A 127 -5.88 -3.95 -2.12
N PRO A 128 -6.00 -2.61 -2.14
CA PRO A 128 -5.96 -1.84 -0.92
C PRO A 128 -7.14 -2.18 0.00
N SER A 129 -6.92 -2.11 1.30
CA SER A 129 -7.98 -2.33 2.29
C SER A 129 -9.03 -1.22 2.20
N THR A 130 -10.31 -1.59 2.02
CA THR A 130 -11.41 -0.59 1.96
C THR A 130 -11.71 0.06 3.31
N ALA A 131 -11.17 -0.48 4.42
CA ALA A 131 -11.15 0.21 5.70
C ALA A 131 -10.38 1.55 5.64
N TYR A 132 -9.39 1.66 4.76
CA TYR A 132 -8.57 2.87 4.56
C TYR A 132 -8.79 3.53 3.19
N TYR A 133 -9.24 2.75 2.20
CA TYR A 133 -9.49 3.20 0.84
C TYR A 133 -10.94 2.86 0.42
N PRO A 134 -11.95 3.46 1.07
CA PRO A 134 -13.36 3.06 0.91
C PRO A 134 -13.92 3.25 -0.50
N TYR A 135 -13.27 4.12 -1.28
CA TYR A 135 -13.65 4.42 -2.65
C TYR A 135 -12.88 3.60 -3.70
N SER A 136 -11.93 2.75 -3.29
CA SER A 136 -11.26 1.83 -4.20
C SER A 136 -12.28 0.88 -4.84
N ARG A 137 -12.09 0.61 -6.12
CA ARG A 137 -12.83 -0.34 -6.94
C ARG A 137 -11.82 -1.30 -7.55
N CYS A 138 -11.18 -2.05 -6.66
CA CYS A 138 -10.09 -2.92 -7.01
C CYS A 138 -10.54 -4.34 -7.36
N ALA A 139 -9.94 -4.88 -8.42
CA ALA A 139 -10.01 -6.28 -8.79
C ALA A 139 -8.61 -6.88 -8.84
N GLN A 140 -8.48 -8.12 -8.38
CA GLN A 140 -7.23 -8.87 -8.42
C GLN A 140 -7.45 -10.20 -9.13
N LYS A 141 -6.52 -10.59 -10.00
CA LYS A 141 -6.49 -11.91 -10.64
C LYS A 141 -5.07 -12.45 -10.78
N THR A 142 -4.95 -13.77 -10.77
CA THR A 142 -3.71 -14.46 -11.13
C THR A 142 -3.72 -14.76 -12.62
N LEU A 143 -2.67 -14.37 -13.32
CA LEU A 143 -2.47 -14.62 -14.75
C LEU A 143 -1.77 -15.96 -15.00
N PRO A 144 -1.83 -16.50 -16.24
CA PRO A 144 -0.99 -17.62 -16.63
C PRO A 144 0.48 -17.34 -16.34
N GLY A 145 1.16 -18.25 -15.66
CA GLY A 145 2.54 -18.07 -15.20
C GLY A 145 2.69 -17.47 -13.80
N GLY A 146 1.60 -17.36 -13.02
CA GLY A 146 1.64 -17.06 -11.59
C GLY A 146 1.64 -15.57 -11.23
N ALA A 147 1.88 -14.68 -12.20
CA ALA A 147 1.88 -13.24 -11.97
C ALA A 147 0.50 -12.75 -11.49
N ARG A 148 0.48 -11.86 -10.50
CA ARG A 148 -0.73 -11.24 -9.96
C ARG A 148 -0.94 -9.88 -10.59
N LEU A 149 -2.11 -9.68 -11.21
CA LEU A 149 -2.58 -8.40 -11.70
C LEU A 149 -3.59 -7.81 -10.71
N VAL A 150 -3.31 -6.61 -10.24
CA VAL A 150 -4.20 -5.78 -9.42
C VAL A 150 -4.58 -4.56 -10.25
N ALA A 151 -5.86 -4.39 -10.55
CA ALA A 151 -6.40 -3.25 -11.27
C ALA A 151 -7.35 -2.49 -10.34
N ASP A 152 -7.16 -1.18 -10.20
CA ASP A 152 -7.93 -0.36 -9.27
C ASP A 152 -8.34 0.96 -9.90
N GLU A 153 -9.59 1.34 -9.64
CA GLU A 153 -10.11 2.68 -9.83
C GLU A 153 -10.32 3.32 -8.46
N SER A 154 -9.67 4.45 -8.22
CA SER A 154 -9.80 5.18 -6.96
C SER A 154 -9.84 6.69 -7.21
N PRO A 155 -10.37 7.49 -6.27
CA PRO A 155 -10.12 8.93 -6.30
C PRO A 155 -8.62 9.19 -6.11
N GLN A 156 -8.13 10.29 -6.68
CA GLN A 156 -6.75 10.73 -6.50
C GLN A 156 -6.46 11.14 -5.05
N GLU A 157 -7.46 11.69 -4.36
CA GLU A 157 -7.40 12.05 -2.96
C GLU A 157 -8.54 11.34 -2.22
N VAL A 158 -8.23 10.63 -1.14
CA VAL A 158 -9.19 9.74 -0.44
C VAL A 158 -10.33 10.53 0.21
N ASP A 159 -10.07 11.76 0.65
CA ASP A 159 -11.05 12.69 1.22
C ASP A 159 -11.93 13.40 0.16
N LYS A 160 -11.60 13.26 -1.14
CA LYS A 160 -12.34 13.87 -2.25
C LYS A 160 -12.81 12.81 -3.24
N SER A 161 -13.81 12.04 -2.82
CA SER A 161 -14.40 10.96 -3.63
C SER A 161 -14.99 11.40 -4.97
N SER A 162 -15.43 12.66 -5.09
CA SER A 162 -15.95 13.25 -6.33
C SER A 162 -14.89 13.93 -7.21
N GLY A 163 -13.62 13.96 -6.76
CA GLY A 163 -12.52 14.60 -7.46
C GLY A 163 -11.98 13.81 -8.64
N ALA A 164 -10.80 14.20 -9.12
CA ALA A 164 -10.07 13.49 -10.16
C ALA A 164 -9.88 12.00 -9.80
N LYS A 165 -10.04 11.12 -10.78
CA LYS A 165 -9.81 9.68 -10.63
C LYS A 165 -8.38 9.30 -10.99
N VAL A 166 -7.95 8.17 -10.48
CA VAL A 166 -6.74 7.46 -10.87
C VAL A 166 -7.10 6.02 -11.21
N TYR A 167 -6.69 5.59 -12.40
CA TYR A 167 -6.65 4.18 -12.76
C TYR A 167 -5.25 3.65 -12.50
N SER A 168 -5.15 2.46 -11.92
CA SER A 168 -3.88 1.80 -11.71
C SER A 168 -3.94 0.33 -12.08
N ALA A 169 -2.84 -0.17 -12.64
CA ALA A 169 -2.62 -1.60 -12.87
C ALA A 169 -1.22 -1.99 -12.39
N LEU A 170 -1.17 -2.93 -11.44
CA LEU A 170 0.06 -3.49 -10.89
C LEU A 170 0.16 -4.95 -11.33
N LEU A 171 1.12 -5.26 -12.20
CA LEU A 171 1.48 -6.63 -12.53
C LEU A 171 2.71 -7.03 -11.73
N THR A 172 2.54 -7.93 -10.75
CA THR A 172 3.61 -8.40 -9.88
C THR A 172 3.90 -9.87 -10.14
N PHE A 173 5.16 -10.19 -10.42
CA PHE A 173 5.67 -11.54 -10.60
C PHE A 173 6.23 -12.09 -9.28
N ASP A 174 6.21 -13.41 -9.11
CA ASP A 174 6.74 -14.06 -7.90
C ASP A 174 8.26 -13.90 -7.74
N ASP A 175 8.97 -13.57 -8.82
CA ASP A 175 10.41 -13.27 -8.82
C ASP A 175 10.75 -11.81 -8.46
N GLY A 176 9.76 -11.04 -7.98
CA GLY A 176 9.94 -9.67 -7.51
C GLY A 176 9.84 -8.60 -8.60
N ARG A 177 9.73 -8.96 -9.89
CA ARG A 177 9.45 -7.97 -10.95
C ARG A 177 8.06 -7.37 -10.77
N GLN A 178 7.94 -6.07 -11.02
CA GLN A 178 6.65 -5.40 -11.07
C GLN A 178 6.58 -4.35 -12.18
N VAL A 179 5.49 -4.34 -12.94
CA VAL A 179 5.08 -3.22 -13.80
C VAL A 179 3.93 -2.50 -13.12
N ALA A 180 4.10 -1.21 -12.85
CA ALA A 180 3.09 -0.35 -12.25
C ALA A 180 2.70 0.74 -13.23
N VAL A 181 1.46 0.73 -13.68
CA VAL A 181 0.88 1.72 -14.60
C VAL A 181 -0.15 2.54 -13.84
N PHE A 182 -0.12 3.85 -14.05
CA PHE A 182 -1.08 4.79 -13.50
C PHE A 182 -1.57 5.73 -14.60
N GLU A 183 -2.85 6.02 -14.60
CA GLU A 183 -3.44 7.11 -15.36
C GLU A 183 -4.15 8.04 -14.39
N SER A 184 -3.90 9.34 -14.49
CA SER A 184 -4.49 10.35 -13.62
C SER A 184 -5.07 11.51 -14.42
N GLY A 185 -6.31 11.89 -14.11
CA GLY A 185 -7.03 13.02 -14.71
C GLY A 185 -6.49 14.40 -14.31
N SER A 186 -5.26 14.43 -13.78
CA SER A 186 -4.52 15.62 -13.37
C SER A 186 -3.17 15.63 -14.10
N PRO A 187 -3.11 16.05 -15.39
CA PRO A 187 -1.88 16.06 -16.18
C PRO A 187 -0.70 16.75 -15.48
N ASN A 188 -0.99 17.85 -14.79
CA ASN A 188 0.00 18.67 -14.07
C ASN A 188 0.32 18.14 -12.65
N GLY A 189 -0.25 17.00 -12.27
CA GLY A 189 -0.09 16.37 -10.96
C GLY A 189 -0.86 17.04 -9.81
N ARG A 190 -1.65 18.08 -10.07
CA ARG A 190 -2.49 18.74 -9.07
C ARG A 190 -3.91 18.20 -9.13
N ALA A 191 -4.37 17.59 -8.05
CA ALA A 191 -5.73 17.06 -7.96
C ALA A 191 -6.75 18.18 -8.20
N THR A 192 -7.76 17.88 -9.01
CA THR A 192 -8.87 18.78 -9.29
C THR A 192 -10.10 18.35 -8.51
N THR A 193 -10.96 19.31 -8.17
CA THR A 193 -12.25 19.05 -7.50
C THR A 193 -13.33 18.60 -8.48
N LYS A 194 -13.05 18.60 -9.78
CA LYS A 194 -13.97 18.16 -10.82
C LYS A 194 -13.58 16.76 -11.29
N ALA A 195 -14.52 15.83 -11.25
CA ALA A 195 -14.36 14.55 -11.92
C ALA A 195 -14.04 14.78 -13.41
N SER A 196 -13.03 14.08 -13.93
CA SER A 196 -12.77 14.00 -15.36
C SER A 196 -12.89 12.54 -15.80
N ALA A 197 -13.49 12.31 -16.97
CA ALA A 197 -13.43 11.02 -17.61
C ALA A 197 -11.99 10.78 -18.05
N LEU A 198 -11.44 9.61 -17.71
CA LEU A 198 -10.11 9.23 -18.16
C LEU A 198 -10.18 8.69 -19.60
N PRO A 199 -9.21 9.05 -20.45
CA PRO A 199 -9.21 8.67 -21.86
C PRO A 199 -8.89 7.19 -22.08
N LEU A 200 -8.18 6.53 -21.14
CA LEU A 200 -8.04 5.07 -21.13
C LEU A 200 -9.07 4.44 -20.20
N SER A 201 -9.55 3.26 -20.59
CA SER A 201 -10.27 2.34 -19.70
C SER A 201 -9.30 1.59 -18.78
N LEU A 202 -9.80 1.08 -17.65
CA LEU A 202 -9.00 0.25 -16.73
C LEU A 202 -8.44 -1.01 -17.41
N ASP A 203 -9.15 -1.56 -18.41
CA ASP A 203 -8.68 -2.67 -19.23
C ASP A 203 -7.49 -2.28 -20.12
N GLN A 204 -7.51 -1.09 -20.72
CA GLN A 204 -6.37 -0.56 -21.48
C GLN A 204 -5.17 -0.31 -20.57
N VAL A 205 -5.37 0.26 -19.38
CA VAL A 205 -4.30 0.42 -18.37
C VAL A 205 -3.71 -0.93 -17.96
N SER A 206 -4.55 -1.95 -17.81
CA SER A 206 -4.13 -3.33 -17.55
C SER A 206 -3.39 -3.97 -18.73
N ALA A 207 -3.78 -3.68 -19.98
CA ALA A 207 -3.11 -4.14 -21.18
C ALA A 207 -1.68 -3.56 -21.28
N ILE A 208 -1.51 -2.28 -20.95
CA ILE A 208 -0.20 -1.64 -20.85
C ILE A 208 0.67 -2.38 -19.82
N ALA A 209 0.14 -2.65 -18.61
CA ALA A 209 0.89 -3.31 -17.55
C ALA A 209 1.32 -4.75 -17.92
N THR A 210 0.50 -5.45 -18.70
CA THR A 210 0.71 -6.85 -19.10
C THR A 210 1.47 -7.03 -20.41
N SER A 211 1.83 -5.93 -21.08
CA SER A 211 2.53 -6.00 -22.35
C SER A 211 3.91 -6.63 -22.25
N GLN A 212 4.28 -7.41 -23.27
CA GLN A 212 5.59 -8.06 -23.35
C GLN A 212 6.72 -7.09 -23.70
N VAL A 213 6.41 -5.85 -24.11
CA VAL A 213 7.41 -4.82 -24.44
C VAL A 213 8.33 -4.48 -23.26
N TRP A 214 7.91 -4.78 -22.02
CA TRP A 214 8.68 -4.55 -20.80
C TRP A 214 9.79 -5.59 -20.54
N ARG A 215 9.76 -6.75 -21.21
CA ARG A 215 10.72 -7.85 -20.97
C ARG A 215 12.20 -7.45 -21.16
N PRO A 216 12.58 -6.69 -22.21
CA PRO A 216 13.97 -6.25 -22.38
C PRO A 216 14.43 -5.34 -21.24
N VAL A 217 13.54 -4.51 -20.67
CA VAL A 217 13.87 -3.61 -19.57
C VAL A 217 14.21 -4.41 -18.31
N PHE A 218 13.38 -5.38 -17.92
CA PHE A 218 13.67 -6.25 -16.78
C PHE A 218 14.95 -7.06 -16.94
N SER A 219 15.31 -7.43 -18.17
CA SER A 219 16.55 -8.17 -18.46
C SER A 219 17.80 -7.31 -18.24
N ALA A 220 17.67 -5.98 -18.33
CA ALA A 220 18.75 -5.04 -18.08
C ALA A 220 18.85 -4.54 -16.63
N MET A 221 17.80 -4.75 -15.81
CA MET A 221 17.75 -4.35 -14.41
C MET A 221 18.49 -5.33 -13.48
N THR A 222 19.20 -4.78 -12.49
CA THR A 222 19.85 -5.57 -11.43
C THR A 222 18.81 -6.26 -10.55
N VAL A 223 19.05 -7.53 -10.22
CA VAL A 223 18.23 -8.26 -9.24
C VAL A 223 18.64 -7.79 -7.84
N PRO A 224 17.72 -7.25 -7.02
CA PRO A 224 18.00 -6.96 -5.63
C PRO A 224 18.50 -8.24 -4.95
N ARG A 225 19.51 -8.13 -4.09
CA ARG A 225 19.80 -9.22 -3.18
C ARG A 225 18.56 -9.43 -2.32
N ASN A 226 18.17 -10.69 -2.11
CA ASN A 226 17.12 -11.01 -1.18
C ASN A 226 17.45 -10.33 0.16
N GLY A 227 16.54 -9.49 0.65
CA GLY A 227 16.67 -8.98 2.00
C GLY A 227 16.53 -10.14 2.97
N ASP A 228 17.26 -10.11 4.08
CA ASP A 228 16.90 -10.95 5.21
C ASP A 228 15.41 -10.69 5.51
N PRO A 229 14.58 -11.74 5.68
CA PRO A 229 13.20 -11.59 6.09
C PRO A 229 13.18 -10.66 7.31
N GLY A 230 12.55 -9.50 7.18
CA GLY A 230 12.53 -8.47 8.22
C GLY A 230 12.17 -9.10 9.55
N ALA A 231 13.13 -9.09 10.47
CA ALA A 231 12.93 -9.54 11.84
C ALA A 231 11.90 -8.62 12.50
N GLY A 232 10.66 -9.09 12.68
CA GLY A 232 9.68 -8.32 13.44
C GLY A 232 8.20 -8.52 13.17
N SER A 233 7.75 -9.73 12.85
CA SER A 233 6.50 -10.33 13.37
C SER A 233 6.18 -11.57 12.54
N THR A 234 5.72 -12.64 13.18
CA THR A 234 5.08 -13.74 12.46
C THR A 234 3.56 -13.59 12.64
N PRO A 235 2.85 -12.87 11.77
CA PRO A 235 1.41 -12.94 11.77
C PRO A 235 0.95 -14.27 11.15
N ARG A 236 0.49 -15.21 11.99
CA ARG A 236 0.08 -16.55 11.53
C ARG A 236 -1.32 -16.59 10.90
N MET A 237 -2.09 -15.51 11.00
CA MET A 237 -3.45 -15.46 10.49
C MET A 237 -3.53 -14.54 9.28
N SER A 238 -4.10 -15.06 8.19
CA SER A 238 -4.52 -14.25 7.05
C SER A 238 -5.69 -13.33 7.42
N GLY A 239 -5.87 -12.24 6.68
CA GLY A 239 -7.00 -11.33 6.87
C GLY A 239 -8.36 -12.01 6.68
N ALA A 240 -8.45 -13.03 5.82
CA ALA A 240 -9.65 -13.86 5.68
C ALA A 240 -9.98 -14.65 6.95
N GLN A 241 -8.96 -15.23 7.61
CA GLN A 241 -9.14 -15.92 8.89
C GLN A 241 -9.51 -14.95 10.02
N ILE A 242 -8.88 -13.77 10.07
CA ILE A 242 -9.17 -12.75 11.09
C ILE A 242 -10.61 -12.24 10.92
N SER A 243 -10.98 -11.78 9.72
CA SER A 243 -12.32 -11.27 9.44
C SER A 243 -13.42 -12.31 9.68
N GLY A 244 -13.20 -13.57 9.30
CA GLY A 244 -14.11 -14.67 9.63
C GLY A 244 -14.20 -14.97 11.12
N THR A 245 -13.11 -14.81 11.88
CA THR A 245 -13.14 -14.94 13.35
C THR A 245 -13.92 -13.78 13.99
N ILE A 246 -13.79 -12.55 13.48
CA ILE A 246 -14.61 -11.42 13.94
C ILE A 246 -16.09 -11.76 13.73
N GLU A 247 -16.46 -12.16 12.52
CA GLU A 247 -17.85 -12.49 12.13
C GLU A 247 -18.47 -13.56 13.05
N GLN A 248 -17.71 -14.60 13.41
CA GLN A 248 -18.16 -15.65 14.35
C GLN A 248 -18.36 -15.16 15.79
N LEU A 249 -17.62 -14.13 16.21
CA LEU A 249 -17.63 -13.59 17.57
C LEU A 249 -18.56 -12.38 17.73
N LEU A 250 -19.21 -11.93 16.66
CA LEU A 250 -20.16 -10.82 16.74
C LEU A 250 -21.37 -11.21 17.62
N PRO A 251 -21.93 -10.26 18.38
CA PRO A 251 -23.19 -10.46 19.08
C PRO A 251 -24.32 -10.89 18.13
N PRO A 252 -25.28 -11.71 18.61
CA PRO A 252 -26.46 -12.07 17.82
C PRO A 252 -27.20 -10.83 17.29
N GLY A 253 -27.65 -10.90 16.04
CA GLY A 253 -28.41 -9.82 15.40
C GLY A 253 -27.55 -8.70 14.80
N LEU A 254 -26.22 -8.87 14.74
CA LEU A 254 -25.32 -7.89 14.16
C LEU A 254 -24.66 -8.43 12.87
N PRO A 255 -25.29 -8.23 11.70
CA PRO A 255 -24.76 -8.75 10.44
C PRO A 255 -23.45 -8.07 10.04
N ALA A 256 -22.49 -8.87 9.56
CA ALA A 256 -21.25 -8.39 8.98
C ALA A 256 -21.36 -8.22 7.45
N SER A 257 -20.68 -7.21 6.93
CA SER A 257 -20.54 -6.90 5.52
C SER A 257 -19.13 -6.36 5.24
N ASN A 258 -18.78 -6.14 3.96
CA ASN A 258 -17.52 -5.49 3.55
C ASN A 258 -16.31 -5.97 4.34
N LYS A 259 -16.07 -7.28 4.32
CA LYS A 259 -14.94 -7.89 5.01
C LYS A 259 -13.66 -7.80 4.19
N GLY A 260 -12.54 -7.68 4.89
CA GLY A 260 -11.23 -7.69 4.27
C GLY A 260 -10.12 -7.77 5.29
N GLY A 261 -8.88 -7.63 4.82
CA GLY A 261 -7.71 -7.68 5.69
C GLY A 261 -6.46 -8.09 4.93
N SER A 262 -5.36 -8.15 5.68
CA SER A 262 -4.05 -8.62 5.25
C SER A 262 -3.48 -9.56 6.30
N GLU A 263 -2.25 -10.03 6.14
CA GLU A 263 -1.60 -10.82 7.19
C GLU A 263 -1.58 -10.06 8.52
N GLY A 264 -2.08 -10.68 9.59
CA GLY A 264 -2.13 -10.08 10.93
C GLY A 264 -3.22 -9.02 11.14
N PHE A 265 -3.97 -8.63 10.10
CA PHE A 265 -5.02 -7.62 10.18
C PHE A 265 -6.30 -8.07 9.47
N GLY A 266 -7.47 -7.82 10.05
CA GLY A 266 -8.74 -8.06 9.39
C GLY A 266 -9.84 -7.16 9.92
N TYR A 267 -10.89 -6.99 9.13
CA TYR A 267 -12.03 -6.15 9.49
C TYR A 267 -13.33 -6.64 8.87
N VAL A 268 -14.42 -6.15 9.44
CA VAL A 268 -15.79 -6.24 8.93
C VAL A 268 -16.49 -4.89 9.16
N VAL A 269 -17.53 -4.62 8.40
CA VAL A 269 -18.45 -3.52 8.66
C VAL A 269 -19.77 -4.10 9.14
N VAL A 270 -20.23 -3.67 10.30
CA VAL A 270 -21.50 -4.09 10.90
C VAL A 270 -22.54 -2.99 10.85
N ASP A 271 -23.81 -3.37 10.85
CA ASP A 271 -24.94 -2.43 10.91
C ASP A 271 -26.09 -3.04 11.73
N ASP A 272 -26.44 -2.40 12.83
CA ASP A 272 -27.55 -2.76 13.73
C ASP A 272 -28.87 -2.04 13.36
N GLY A 273 -28.91 -1.39 12.18
CA GLY A 273 -30.00 -0.54 11.75
C GLY A 273 -29.86 0.93 12.17
N ARG A 274 -28.83 1.28 12.95
CA ARG A 274 -28.54 2.67 13.37
C ARG A 274 -27.37 3.29 12.60
N GLY A 275 -26.89 2.61 11.57
CA GLY A 275 -25.79 3.06 10.73
C GLY A 275 -24.54 2.20 10.91
N LYS A 276 -23.69 2.26 9.89
CA LYS A 276 -22.53 1.38 9.76
C LYS A 276 -21.44 1.66 10.80
N SER A 277 -20.72 0.61 11.17
CA SER A 277 -19.59 0.66 12.09
C SER A 277 -18.51 -0.32 11.62
N LEU A 278 -17.29 0.18 11.41
CA LEU A 278 -16.14 -0.66 11.12
C LEU A 278 -15.69 -1.35 12.42
N VAL A 279 -15.50 -2.66 12.37
CA VAL A 279 -14.86 -3.46 13.43
C VAL A 279 -13.61 -4.07 12.84
N ALA A 280 -12.46 -3.77 13.43
CA ALA A 280 -11.17 -4.19 12.91
C ALA A 280 -10.34 -4.87 14.01
N VAL A 281 -9.51 -5.84 13.64
CA VAL A 281 -8.60 -6.56 14.55
C VAL A 281 -7.19 -6.65 13.98
N ASN A 282 -6.20 -6.43 14.84
CA ASN A 282 -4.80 -6.80 14.64
C ASN A 282 -4.45 -7.98 15.56
N VAL A 283 -3.89 -9.04 14.99
CA VAL A 283 -3.44 -10.24 15.70
C VAL A 283 -1.94 -10.39 15.50
N GLN A 284 -1.19 -10.34 16.60
CA GLN A 284 0.26 -10.37 16.57
C GLN A 284 0.82 -11.37 17.58
N ARG A 285 1.98 -11.95 17.24
CA ARG A 285 2.77 -12.78 18.16
C ARG A 285 4.05 -12.04 18.52
N TRP A 286 4.29 -11.92 19.82
CA TRP A 286 5.46 -11.27 20.40
C TRP A 286 6.15 -12.21 21.38
N LYS A 287 7.41 -11.91 21.69
CA LYS A 287 8.06 -12.48 22.87
C LYS A 287 7.32 -12.03 24.13
N THR A 288 7.21 -12.90 25.11
CA THR A 288 6.42 -12.66 26.32
C THR A 288 6.98 -11.52 27.17
N ASP A 289 8.30 -11.32 27.11
CA ASP A 289 9.09 -10.31 27.81
C ASP A 289 9.53 -9.16 26.90
N ASP A 290 8.87 -8.97 25.73
CA ASP A 290 9.24 -7.90 24.81
C ASP A 290 9.12 -6.52 25.49
N PRO A 291 10.20 -5.71 25.50
CA PRO A 291 10.21 -4.42 26.20
C PRO A 291 9.21 -3.43 25.61
N ASN A 292 8.90 -3.51 24.31
CA ASN A 292 7.90 -2.65 23.69
C ASN A 292 6.50 -3.00 24.18
N MET A 293 6.19 -4.29 24.35
CA MET A 293 4.93 -4.73 24.92
C MET A 293 4.83 -4.35 26.41
N THR A 294 5.95 -4.36 27.12
CA THR A 294 5.99 -3.92 28.52
C THR A 294 5.69 -2.42 28.66
N ASP A 295 6.29 -1.56 27.83
CA ASP A 295 5.99 -0.12 27.86
C ASP A 295 4.55 0.18 27.40
N LEU A 296 4.09 -0.46 26.32
CA LEU A 296 2.74 -0.27 25.78
C LEU A 296 1.66 -0.60 26.81
N PHE A 297 1.82 -1.67 27.58
CA PHE A 297 0.86 -2.13 28.59
C PHE A 297 1.19 -1.67 30.01
N ARG A 298 2.10 -0.70 30.19
CA ARG A 298 2.51 -0.22 31.54
C ARG A 298 1.35 0.29 32.39
N LYS A 299 0.31 0.85 31.76
CA LYS A 299 -0.89 1.39 32.42
C LYS A 299 -2.14 0.53 32.20
N ALA A 300 -1.97 -0.71 31.74
CA ALA A 300 -3.06 -1.63 31.46
C ALA A 300 -3.54 -2.33 32.74
N ASP A 301 -4.82 -2.68 32.77
CA ASP A 301 -5.35 -3.57 33.80
C ASP A 301 -4.80 -4.99 33.58
N THR A 302 -4.60 -5.74 34.67
CA THR A 302 -4.15 -7.13 34.60
C THR A 302 -5.25 -8.05 35.13
N LEU A 303 -5.69 -9.00 34.29
CA LEU A 303 -6.68 -10.01 34.65
C LEU A 303 -6.05 -11.13 35.51
N PRO A 304 -6.86 -11.95 36.21
CA PRO A 304 -6.36 -13.02 37.07
C PRO A 304 -5.47 -14.06 36.36
N ASP A 305 -5.63 -14.24 35.05
CA ASP A 305 -4.81 -15.14 34.22
C ASP A 305 -3.50 -14.50 33.74
N GLY A 306 -3.20 -13.27 34.17
CA GLY A 306 -2.04 -12.47 33.77
C GLY A 306 -2.20 -11.74 32.44
N THR A 307 -3.36 -11.82 31.78
CA THR A 307 -3.62 -11.05 30.56
C THR A 307 -3.69 -9.56 30.87
N ARG A 308 -2.91 -8.75 30.16
CA ARG A 308 -2.96 -7.28 30.26
C ARG A 308 -3.99 -6.74 29.28
N VAL A 309 -4.81 -5.78 29.71
CA VAL A 309 -5.89 -5.19 28.93
C VAL A 309 -5.82 -3.67 28.99
N SER A 310 -5.75 -3.02 27.84
CA SER A 310 -5.83 -1.57 27.70
C SER A 310 -7.09 -1.20 26.91
N ILE A 311 -7.81 -0.19 27.39
CA ILE A 311 -9.02 0.32 26.72
C ILE A 311 -8.82 1.79 26.41
N THR A 312 -9.04 2.19 25.17
CA THR A 312 -8.95 3.59 24.74
C THR A 312 -10.19 4.00 23.95
N LYS A 313 -10.57 5.27 24.09
CA LYS A 313 -11.65 5.90 23.32
C LYS A 313 -11.16 7.26 22.83
N GLY A 314 -11.38 7.58 21.57
CA GLY A 314 -11.01 8.89 21.03
C GLY A 314 -11.17 8.99 19.52
N ALA A 315 -10.76 10.11 18.95
CA ALA A 315 -10.69 10.26 17.50
C ALA A 315 -9.49 9.44 16.96
N PRO A 316 -9.66 8.66 15.89
CA PRO A 316 -8.54 8.01 15.22
C PRO A 316 -7.74 9.03 14.39
N ASP A 317 -6.43 8.79 14.25
CA ASP A 317 -5.53 9.70 13.52
C ASP A 317 -5.94 9.89 12.04
N ASP A 318 -6.47 8.84 11.42
CA ASP A 318 -6.93 8.81 10.02
C ASP A 318 -8.47 8.89 9.90
N GLY A 319 -9.14 9.38 10.96
CA GLY A 319 -10.59 9.48 11.05
C GLY A 319 -11.21 10.60 10.20
N GLY A 320 -12.33 10.29 9.56
CA GLY A 320 -13.21 11.27 8.94
C GLY A 320 -13.91 12.17 9.96
N GLU A 321 -14.77 13.04 9.48
CA GLU A 321 -15.44 14.02 10.32
C GLU A 321 -16.28 13.36 11.43
N ARG A 322 -16.08 13.80 12.68
CA ARG A 322 -16.73 13.26 13.90
C ARG A 322 -16.49 11.76 14.13
N ALA A 323 -15.51 11.16 13.46
CA ALA A 323 -15.16 9.76 13.67
C ALA A 323 -14.59 9.57 15.08
N ILE A 324 -15.12 8.57 15.80
CA ILE A 324 -14.57 8.09 17.07
C ILE A 324 -14.33 6.59 17.00
N GLU A 325 -13.25 6.16 17.60
CA GLU A 325 -12.81 4.78 17.70
C GLU A 325 -12.72 4.37 19.17
N TRP A 326 -13.27 3.21 19.48
CA TRP A 326 -13.07 2.53 20.75
C TRP A 326 -12.17 1.33 20.50
N CYS A 327 -11.06 1.23 21.23
CA CYS A 327 -10.16 0.09 21.14
C CYS A 327 -10.06 -0.66 22.47
N VAL A 328 -9.96 -1.99 22.36
CA VAL A 328 -9.47 -2.88 23.42
C VAL A 328 -8.23 -3.62 22.90
N ASP A 329 -7.11 -3.45 23.60
CA ASP A 329 -5.85 -4.13 23.32
C ASP A 329 -5.55 -5.14 24.43
N THR A 330 -5.30 -6.38 24.06
CA THR A 330 -5.03 -7.47 25.01
C THR A 330 -3.67 -8.10 24.73
N PHE A 331 -2.92 -8.39 25.78
CA PHE A 331 -1.66 -9.10 25.70
C PHE A 331 -1.61 -10.24 26.71
N ARG A 332 -1.62 -11.47 26.19
CA ARG A 332 -1.62 -12.70 27.00
C ARG A 332 -0.20 -13.06 27.41
N THR A 333 -0.08 -13.78 28.53
CA THR A 333 1.20 -14.28 29.07
C THR A 333 1.98 -15.19 28.11
N HIS A 334 1.31 -15.77 27.11
CA HIS A 334 1.92 -16.58 26.06
C HIS A 334 2.27 -15.79 24.77
N GLY A 335 2.31 -14.46 24.84
CA GLY A 335 2.80 -13.60 23.75
C GLY A 335 1.82 -13.32 22.62
N LEU A 336 0.54 -13.71 22.75
CA LEU A 336 -0.49 -13.34 21.78
C LEU A 336 -1.07 -11.97 22.14
N ARG A 337 -0.94 -11.03 21.21
CA ARG A 337 -1.62 -9.74 21.25
C ARG A 337 -2.84 -9.77 20.33
N VAL A 338 -3.99 -9.33 20.85
CA VAL A 338 -5.19 -9.07 20.05
C VAL A 338 -5.65 -7.65 20.38
N ALA A 339 -5.50 -6.76 19.41
CA ALA A 339 -6.05 -5.41 19.45
C ALA A 339 -7.30 -5.39 18.57
N ILE A 340 -8.44 -5.00 19.12
CA ILE A 340 -9.70 -4.83 18.39
C ILE A 340 -10.19 -3.40 18.55
N SER A 341 -10.67 -2.81 17.47
CA SER A 341 -11.33 -1.52 17.50
C SER A 341 -12.71 -1.56 16.86
N ALA A 342 -13.56 -0.62 17.27
CA ALA A 342 -14.79 -0.29 16.58
C ALA A 342 -14.87 1.22 16.33
N LEU A 343 -15.17 1.58 15.09
CA LEU A 343 -15.34 2.94 14.60
C LEU A 343 -16.83 3.23 14.40
N ASN A 344 -17.28 4.45 14.67
CA ASN A 344 -18.66 4.90 14.39
C ASN A 344 -18.90 5.28 12.91
N ALA A 345 -18.05 4.81 12.01
CA ALA A 345 -18.11 5.02 10.57
C ALA A 345 -17.78 3.72 9.82
N PRO A 346 -18.19 3.55 8.55
CA PRO A 346 -17.92 2.34 7.78
C PRO A 346 -16.46 2.15 7.34
N ALA A 347 -15.64 3.19 7.38
CA ALA A 347 -14.20 3.17 7.07
C ALA A 347 -13.53 4.40 7.71
N TYR A 348 -12.21 4.35 7.93
CA TYR A 348 -11.47 5.42 8.62
C TYR A 348 -11.67 6.80 7.98
N PRO A 349 -11.51 7.00 6.66
CA PRO A 349 -11.62 8.34 6.06
C PRO A 349 -13.05 8.88 5.97
N LEU A 350 -14.06 8.08 6.32
CA LEU A 350 -15.47 8.46 6.17
C LEU A 350 -15.98 9.13 7.43
N SER A 351 -16.86 10.11 7.26
CA SER A 351 -17.55 10.76 8.36
C SER A 351 -18.39 9.75 9.15
N ALA A 352 -18.55 10.04 10.45
CA ALA A 352 -19.40 9.26 11.34
C ALA A 352 -20.83 9.13 10.80
N THR A 353 -21.33 7.89 10.77
CA THR A 353 -22.72 7.57 10.41
C THR A 353 -23.62 7.43 11.63
N ARG A 354 -23.04 7.43 12.83
CA ARG A 354 -23.68 7.26 14.14
C ARG A 354 -22.83 7.93 15.23
N GLU A 355 -23.40 8.16 16.40
CA GLU A 355 -22.67 8.84 17.50
C GLU A 355 -21.58 7.94 18.10
N GLU A 356 -21.91 6.69 18.42
CA GLU A 356 -21.01 5.71 19.02
C GLU A 356 -20.88 4.45 18.15
N PRO A 357 -19.74 3.72 18.20
CA PRO A 357 -19.58 2.45 17.49
C PRO A 357 -20.68 1.43 17.85
N ALA A 358 -20.96 0.50 16.94
CA ALA A 358 -22.01 -0.51 17.14
C ALA A 358 -21.70 -1.49 18.29
N LEU A 359 -20.42 -1.65 18.64
CA LEU A 359 -19.97 -2.51 19.72
C LEU A 359 -19.52 -1.68 20.92
N THR A 360 -19.98 -2.06 22.11
CA THR A 360 -19.50 -1.52 23.38
C THR A 360 -18.08 -1.99 23.70
N THR A 361 -17.35 -1.24 24.53
CA THR A 361 -16.02 -1.67 25.00
C THR A 361 -16.06 -3.02 25.72
N ARG A 362 -17.16 -3.36 26.39
CA ARG A 362 -17.36 -4.68 27.01
C ARG A 362 -17.43 -5.79 25.95
N GLN A 363 -18.20 -5.59 24.88
CA GLN A 363 -18.28 -6.55 23.77
C GLN A 363 -16.93 -6.67 23.06
N LEU A 364 -16.23 -5.55 22.81
CA LEU A 364 -14.89 -5.56 22.24
C LEU A 364 -13.92 -6.37 23.12
N GLN A 365 -13.95 -6.18 24.44
CA GLN A 365 -13.12 -6.95 25.36
C GLN A 365 -13.47 -8.44 25.35
N GLN A 366 -14.75 -8.81 25.31
CA GLN A 366 -15.17 -10.20 25.16
C GLN A 366 -14.61 -10.83 23.88
N ILE A 367 -14.73 -10.13 22.75
CA ILE A 367 -14.19 -10.59 21.46
C ILE A 367 -12.66 -10.72 21.54
N ALA A 368 -11.95 -9.72 22.08
CA ALA A 368 -10.49 -9.74 22.17
C ALA A 368 -9.95 -10.90 23.03
N LEU A 369 -10.69 -11.24 24.10
CA LEU A 369 -10.32 -12.30 25.04
C LEU A 369 -10.69 -13.71 24.55
N ASP A 370 -11.54 -13.84 23.54
CA ASP A 370 -12.06 -15.14 23.10
C ASP A 370 -10.94 -16.14 22.72
N PRO A 371 -11.03 -17.41 23.16
CA PRO A 371 -10.05 -18.44 22.82
C PRO A 371 -9.97 -18.81 21.33
N ALA A 372 -10.91 -18.38 20.48
CA ALA A 372 -10.89 -18.57 19.03
C ALA A 372 -9.62 -18.00 18.40
N TRP A 373 -9.14 -16.84 18.86
CA TRP A 373 -7.89 -16.24 18.39
C TRP A 373 -6.69 -17.17 18.61
N ARG A 374 -6.64 -17.87 19.74
CA ARG A 374 -5.59 -18.85 20.02
C ARG A 374 -5.73 -20.10 19.17
N ARG A 375 -6.96 -20.57 18.90
CA ARG A 375 -7.20 -21.74 18.04
C ARG A 375 -6.82 -21.46 16.59
N ALA A 376 -7.18 -20.28 16.07
CA ALA A 376 -6.96 -19.89 14.69
C ALA A 376 -5.51 -19.45 14.38
N SER A 377 -4.74 -19.07 15.40
CA SER A 377 -3.34 -18.63 15.26
C SER A 377 -2.30 -19.71 15.58
N ARG A 378 -2.71 -20.96 15.82
CA ARG A 378 -1.80 -22.05 16.18
C ARG A 378 -0.89 -22.44 15.02
#